data_AF-A0A5K0WE19-F1
#
_entry.id   AF-A0A5K0WE19-F1
#
_cell.length_a   1.000
_cell.length_b   1.000
_cell.length_c   1.000
_cell.angle_alpha   90.00
_cell.angle_beta   90.00
_cell.angle_gamma   90.00
#
_symmetry.space_group_name_H-M   'P 1'
#
loop_
_entity.id
_entity.type
_entity.pdbx_description
1 polymer ?
#
loop_
_entity_poly.entity_id
_entity_poly.type
_entity_poly.pdbx_seq_one_letter_code
_entity_poly.pdbx_strand_id
1 'polypeptide(L)' 'ALKYWYKRNKVDVLVSNLATWNDDAVSSSLESASYWVEGLPFVHSLSGYWKFYLATSPTETPVRFYESTFEDVNWEELP' A
#
# COMPACT_ATOMS: atom_id res chain seq x y z
N ALA A 1 7.45 11.67 0.32
CA ALA A 1 5.98 11.62 0.18
C ALA A 1 5.25 12.41 1.28
N LEU A 2 5.47 12.16 2.57
CA LEU A 2 4.72 12.79 3.68
C LEU A 2 4.74 14.34 3.69
N LYS A 3 5.93 14.96 3.50
CA LYS A 3 6.08 16.43 3.40
C LYS A 3 5.28 17.05 2.24
N TYR A 4 5.09 16.31 1.14
CA TYR A 4 4.33 16.77 -0.03
C TYR A 4 2.83 16.82 0.27
N TRP A 5 2.30 15.83 1.01
CA TRP A 5 0.90 15.78 1.44
C TRP A 5 0.57 16.79 2.55
N TYR A 6 1.50 16.99 3.51
CA TYR A 6 1.33 17.95 4.60
C TYR A 6 1.09 19.39 4.11
N LYS A 7 1.84 19.84 3.09
CA LYS A 7 1.70 21.18 2.51
C LYS A 7 0.33 21.43 1.87
N ARG A 8 -0.38 20.40 1.40
CA ARG A 8 -1.67 20.52 0.71
C ARG A 8 -2.88 20.38 1.62
N ASN A 9 -2.80 19.51 2.63
CA ASN A 9 -3.99 19.13 3.40
C ASN A 9 -4.23 19.93 4.68
N LYS A 10 -3.34 20.85 5.10
CA LYS A 10 -3.42 21.57 6.39
C LYS A 10 -3.65 20.64 7.60
N VAL A 11 -3.29 19.36 7.48
CA VAL A 11 -3.48 18.38 8.54
C VAL A 11 -2.36 18.57 9.53
N ASP A 12 -2.70 18.86 10.78
CA ASP A 12 -1.74 19.00 11.88
C ASP A 12 -0.92 17.70 12.00
N VAL A 13 0.40 17.84 12.15
CA VAL A 13 1.30 16.69 12.30
C VAL A 13 0.93 15.87 13.55
N LEU A 14 0.31 16.51 14.56
CA LEU A 14 -0.17 15.83 15.75
C LEU A 14 -1.29 14.81 15.45
N VAL A 15 -2.02 14.97 14.34
CA VAL A 15 -3.05 14.02 13.90
C VAL A 15 -2.44 12.70 13.43
N SER A 16 -1.16 12.68 13.00
CA SER A 16 -0.51 11.41 12.62
C SER A 16 -0.32 10.47 13.81
N ASN A 17 -0.30 11.00 15.04
CA ASN A 17 -0.21 10.17 16.25
C ASN A 17 -1.51 9.43 16.56
N LEU A 18 -2.63 9.86 15.98
CA LEU A 18 -3.94 9.20 16.07
C LEU A 18 -4.18 8.23 14.90
N ALA A 19 -3.27 8.20 13.92
CA ALA A 19 -3.40 7.30 12.78
C ALA A 19 -3.23 5.85 13.26
N THR A 20 -4.18 5.02 12.85
CA THR A 20 -4.16 3.58 13.04
C THR A 20 -3.07 3.00 12.12
N TRP A 21 -2.07 2.33 12.70
CA TRP A 21 -0.97 1.69 11.97
C TRP A 21 -0.95 0.15 12.11
N ASN A 22 -1.93 -0.41 12.82
CA ASN A 22 -2.12 -1.85 12.97
C ASN A 22 -3.01 -2.41 11.83
N ASP A 23 -3.44 -3.66 11.94
CA ASP A 23 -4.25 -4.33 10.91
C ASP A 23 -5.61 -3.63 10.66
N ASP A 24 -6.14 -2.88 11.63
CA ASP A 24 -7.35 -2.08 11.46
C ASP A 24 -7.17 -0.91 10.48
N ALA A 25 -5.91 -0.58 10.11
CA ALA A 25 -5.60 0.38 9.07
C ALA A 25 -6.00 -0.13 7.68
N VAL A 26 -5.98 -1.46 7.47
CA VAL A 26 -6.29 -2.07 6.16
C VAL A 26 -7.74 -1.80 5.79
N SER A 27 -8.69 -2.12 6.69
CA SER A 27 -10.12 -1.88 6.47
C SER A 27 -10.43 -0.40 6.26
N SER A 28 -9.86 0.48 7.09
CA SER A 28 -10.00 1.94 6.99
C SER A 28 -9.47 2.48 5.65
N SER A 29 -8.37 1.92 5.14
CA SER A 29 -7.78 2.32 3.87
C SER A 29 -8.66 1.91 2.67
N LEU A 30 -9.28 0.74 2.73
CA LEU A 30 -10.20 0.24 1.70
C LEU A 30 -11.49 1.07 1.66
N GLU A 31 -12.04 1.43 2.82
CA GLU A 31 -13.20 2.32 2.92
C GLU A 31 -12.87 3.70 2.32
N SER A 32 -11.71 4.27 2.68
CA SER A 32 -11.27 5.55 2.12
C SER A 32 -11.10 5.47 0.60
N ALA A 33 -10.42 4.44 0.09
CA ALA A 33 -10.25 4.25 -1.34
C ALA A 33 -11.60 4.13 -2.06
N SER A 34 -12.55 3.39 -1.49
CA SER A 34 -13.92 3.24 -2.02
C SER A 34 -14.66 4.57 -2.10
N TYR A 35 -14.51 5.43 -1.08
CA TYR A 35 -15.08 6.78 -1.07
C TYR A 35 -14.47 7.67 -2.16
N TRP A 36 -13.13 7.65 -2.32
CA TRP A 36 -12.45 8.49 -3.32
C TRP A 36 -12.80 8.14 -4.76
N VAL A 37 -13.19 6.89 -5.01
CA VAL A 37 -13.50 6.38 -6.34
C VAL A 37 -15.00 6.30 -6.62
N GLU A 38 -15.85 6.71 -5.69
CA GLU A 38 -17.30 6.67 -5.83
C GLU A 38 -17.77 7.52 -7.02
N GLY A 39 -18.56 6.91 -7.91
CA GLY A 39 -19.10 7.57 -9.10
C GLY A 39 -18.10 7.77 -10.26
N LEU A 40 -16.85 7.33 -10.12
CA LEU A 40 -15.90 7.38 -11.23
C LEU A 40 -16.17 6.26 -12.25
N PRO A 41 -16.21 6.57 -13.55
CA PRO A 41 -16.63 5.62 -14.58
C PRO A 41 -15.60 4.56 -14.94
N PHE A 42 -14.32 4.75 -14.58
CA PHE A 42 -13.21 3.88 -14.96
C PHE A 42 -12.36 3.55 -13.75
N VAL A 43 -12.86 2.63 -12.92
CA VAL A 43 -12.18 2.17 -11.71
C VAL A 43 -12.15 0.65 -11.75
N HIS A 44 -10.96 0.09 -11.51
CA HIS A 44 -10.79 -1.34 -11.31
C HIS A 44 -10.04 -1.56 -10.01
N SER A 45 -10.63 -2.36 -9.12
CA SER A 45 -9.96 -2.73 -7.88
C SER A 45 -8.84 -3.72 -8.19
N LEU A 46 -7.69 -3.48 -7.59
CA LEU A 46 -6.55 -4.40 -7.57
C LEU A 46 -6.40 -5.08 -6.19
N SER A 47 -7.37 -4.89 -5.30
CA SER A 47 -7.42 -5.58 -4.01
C SER A 47 -7.57 -7.09 -4.22
N GLY A 48 -6.85 -7.88 -3.43
CA GLY A 48 -6.80 -9.33 -3.56
C GLY A 48 -5.47 -9.84 -3.06
N TYR A 49 -5.20 -11.13 -3.30
CA TYR A 49 -3.95 -11.73 -2.86
C TYR A 49 -2.80 -11.38 -3.81
N TRP A 50 -1.69 -10.90 -3.26
CA TRP A 50 -0.48 -10.54 -3.98
C TRP A 50 0.70 -11.40 -3.53
N LYS A 51 1.53 -11.82 -4.47
CA LYS A 51 2.84 -12.40 -4.16
C LYS A 51 3.67 -11.38 -3.40
N PHE A 52 4.14 -11.77 -2.23
CA PHE A 52 4.85 -10.90 -1.31
C PHE A 52 6.14 -11.54 -0.81
N TYR A 53 7.18 -10.71 -0.67
CA TYR A 53 8.48 -11.12 -0.15
C TYR A 53 8.97 -10.13 0.90
N LEU A 54 9.32 -10.65 2.08
CA LEU A 54 9.90 -9.88 3.15
C LEU A 54 11.40 -10.17 3.26
N ALA A 55 12.22 -9.19 2.88
CA ALA A 55 13.66 -9.22 3.12
C ALA A 55 13.98 -8.62 4.50
N THR A 56 15.03 -9.11 5.18
CA THR A 56 15.45 -8.52 6.46
C THR A 56 16.20 -7.19 6.28
N SER A 57 16.71 -6.94 5.06
CA SER A 57 17.34 -5.68 4.67
C SER A 57 17.19 -5.42 3.16
N PRO A 58 17.33 -4.16 2.70
CA PRO A 58 17.23 -3.83 1.27
C PRO A 58 18.25 -4.58 0.39
N THR A 59 19.44 -4.88 0.92
CA THR A 59 20.50 -5.60 0.20
C THR A 59 20.19 -7.08 -0.03
N GLU A 60 19.28 -7.65 0.75
CA GLU A 60 18.83 -9.05 0.60
C GLU A 60 17.64 -9.19 -0.36
N THR A 61 17.12 -8.09 -0.90
CA THR A 61 16.02 -8.15 -1.87
C THR A 61 16.49 -8.81 -3.17
N PRO A 62 15.72 -9.75 -3.74
CA PRO A 62 16.09 -10.43 -4.98
C PRO A 62 16.40 -9.43 -6.10
N VAL A 63 17.52 -9.65 -6.78
CA VAL A 63 17.95 -8.77 -7.86
C VAL A 63 16.94 -8.87 -9.00
N ARG A 64 16.53 -7.73 -9.56
CA ARG A 64 15.61 -7.64 -10.71
C ARG A 64 14.23 -8.26 -10.49
N PHE A 65 13.73 -8.28 -9.25
CA PHE A 65 12.36 -8.73 -8.93
C PHE A 65 11.23 -7.99 -9.70
N TYR A 66 11.54 -6.84 -10.30
CA TYR A 66 10.62 -6.03 -11.10
C TYR A 66 10.55 -6.44 -12.58
N GLU A 67 11.40 -7.37 -13.04
CA GLU A 67 11.37 -7.86 -14.42
C GLU A 67 10.20 -8.84 -14.62
N SER A 68 9.53 -8.79 -15.77
CA SER A 68 8.41 -9.70 -16.07
C SER A 68 8.82 -11.16 -16.23
N THR A 69 10.12 -11.43 -16.35
CA THR A 69 10.72 -12.76 -16.43
C THR A 69 11.16 -13.29 -15.07
N PHE A 70 11.00 -12.50 -13.99
CA PHE A 70 11.34 -12.94 -12.65
C PHE A 70 10.36 -14.01 -12.18
N GLU A 71 10.87 -15.10 -11.62
CA GLU A 71 10.04 -16.18 -11.08
C GLU A 71 9.78 -15.95 -9.58
N ASP A 72 8.52 -15.67 -9.25
CA ASP A 72 8.02 -15.45 -7.88
C ASP A 72 7.22 -16.66 -7.34
N VAL A 73 7.36 -17.85 -7.96
CA VAL A 73 6.60 -19.06 -7.64
C VAL A 73 6.69 -19.48 -6.17
N ASN A 74 7.83 -19.19 -5.53
CA ASN A 74 8.09 -19.54 -4.13
C ASN A 74 7.63 -18.46 -3.13
N TRP A 75 7.07 -17.33 -3.60
CA TRP A 75 6.58 -16.27 -2.73
C TRP A 75 5.21 -16.61 -2.16
N GLU A 76 5.02 -16.27 -0.89
CA GLU A 76 3.74 -16.38 -0.22
C GLU A 76 2.78 -15.29 -0.71
N GLU A 77 1.49 -15.50 -0.49
CA GLU A 77 0.44 -14.55 -0.85
C GLU A 77 -0.07 -13.82 0.38
N LEU A 78 -0.14 -12.49 0.29
CA LEU A 78 -0.78 -11.63 1.29
C LEU A 78 -2.00 -10.93 0.69
N PRO A 79 -3.08 -10.74 1.48
CA PRO A 79 -4.27 -10.03 1.05
C PRO A 79 -4.07 -8.53 0.83
#